data_AF-A0A4P5YGW5-F1
#
_entry.id   AF-A0A4P5YGW5-F1
#
_cell.length_a   1.000
_cell.length_b   1.000
_cell.length_c   1.000
_cell.angle_alpha   90.00
_cell.angle_beta   90.00
_cell.angle_gamma   90.00
#
_symmetry.space_group_name_H-M   'P 1'
#
loop_
_entity.id
_entity.type
_entity.pdbx_description
1 polymer ?
#
loop_
_entity_poly.entity_id
_entity_poly.type
_entity_poly.pdbx_seq_one_letter_code
_entity_poly.pdbx_strand_id
1 'polypeptide(L)'
;MTSRRALALYFVLVLAAMTWVSWQACVNPSTSTLPAYTGKALNVLGGYVTVCAEPWGLATMFDAYFGFLAFWLYVAWRERTVTARLGWFVALMLLGNFAIAAYALLCLRASTSADPAAIFFTRQPAA
;
A
#
# COMPACT_ATOMS: atom_id res chain seq x y z
N MET A 1 -18.07 -15.31 11.73
CA MET A 1 -18.27 -15.61 10.28
C MET A 1 -18.19 -14.38 9.39
N THR A 2 -18.38 -13.16 9.92
CA THR A 2 -18.30 -11.88 9.19
C THR A 2 -16.90 -11.50 8.73
N SER A 3 -15.85 -11.76 9.52
CA SER A 3 -14.47 -11.34 9.19
C SER A 3 -13.87 -12.04 7.97
N ARG A 4 -14.12 -13.35 7.80
CA ARG A 4 -13.63 -14.11 6.63
C ARG A 4 -14.29 -13.63 5.33
N ARG A 5 -15.60 -13.33 5.38
CA ARG A 5 -16.33 -12.79 4.24
C ARG A 5 -15.87 -11.37 3.91
N ALA A 6 -15.63 -10.52 4.91
CA ALA A 6 -15.09 -9.18 4.70
C ALA A 6 -13.70 -9.20 4.04
N LEU A 7 -12.79 -10.07 4.49
CA LEU A 7 -11.48 -10.28 3.86
C LEU A 7 -11.62 -10.79 2.41
N ALA A 8 -12.47 -11.79 2.18
CA ALA A 8 -12.70 -12.29 0.84
C ALA A 8 -13.27 -11.22 -0.10
N LEU A 9 -14.25 -10.43 0.36
CA LEU A 9 -14.81 -9.30 -0.38
C LEU A 9 -13.74 -8.25 -0.69
N TYR A 10 -12.85 -7.96 0.25
CA TYR A 10 -11.72 -7.06 0.02
C TYR A 10 -10.84 -7.56 -1.12
N PHE A 11 -10.39 -8.82 -1.08
CA PHE A 11 -9.51 -9.36 -2.12
C PHE A 11 -10.21 -9.46 -3.48
N VAL A 12 -11.51 -9.80 -3.51
CA VAL A 12 -12.31 -9.79 -4.75
C VAL A 12 -12.41 -8.37 -5.31
N LEU A 13 -12.64 -7.37 -4.45
CA LEU A 13 -12.66 -5.97 -4.85
C LEU A 13 -11.31 -5.53 -5.42
N VAL A 14 -10.20 -5.89 -4.77
CA VAL A 14 -8.85 -5.59 -5.26
C VAL A 14 -8.64 -6.19 -6.65
N LEU A 15 -8.99 -7.46 -6.85
CA LEU A 15 -8.87 -8.12 -8.15
C LEU A 15 -9.72 -7.44 -9.22
N ALA A 16 -10.99 -7.14 -8.92
CA ALA A 16 -11.89 -6.46 -9.85
C ALA A 16 -11.36 -5.07 -10.22
N ALA A 17 -10.92 -4.29 -9.23
CA ALA A 17 -10.34 -2.97 -9.44
C ALA A 17 -9.04 -3.05 -10.27
N MET A 18 -8.18 -4.02 -9.99
CA MET A 18 -6.92 -4.23 -10.70
C MET A 18 -7.12 -4.63 -12.15
N THR A 19 -8.01 -5.59 -12.40
CA THR A 19 -8.36 -6.01 -13.75
C THR A 19 -8.95 -4.83 -14.53
N TRP A 20 -9.82 -4.04 -13.90
CA TRP A 20 -10.40 -2.86 -14.51
C TRP A 20 -9.35 -1.80 -14.88
N VAL A 21 -8.52 -1.38 -13.92
CA VAL A 21 -7.54 -0.31 -14.16
C VAL A 21 -6.46 -0.78 -15.13
N SER A 22 -6.02 -2.04 -15.06
CA SER A 22 -5.08 -2.61 -16.03
C SER A 22 -5.69 -2.67 -17.43
N TRP A 23 -6.96 -3.08 -17.55
CA TRP A 23 -7.67 -3.05 -18.82
C TRP A 23 -7.72 -1.62 -19.40
N GLN A 24 -8.07 -0.63 -18.56
CA GLN A 24 -8.09 0.77 -18.95
C GLN A 24 -6.71 1.28 -19.39
N ALA A 25 -5.63 0.84 -18.73
CA ALA A 25 -4.26 1.17 -19.10
C ALA A 25 -3.81 0.51 -20.40
N CYS A 26 -4.35 -0.67 -20.75
CA CYS A 26 -4.07 -1.36 -21.99
C CYS A 26 -4.85 -0.79 -23.19
N VAL A 27 -6.09 -0.34 -22.98
CA VAL A 27 -6.98 0.15 -24.05
C VAL A 27 -6.74 1.63 -24.36
N ASN A 28 -6.36 2.43 -23.37
CA ASN A 28 -6.11 3.86 -23.57
C ASN A 28 -4.62 4.09 -23.85
N PRO A 29 -4.25 4.70 -24.99
CA PRO A 29 -2.86 4.98 -25.31
C PRO A 29 -2.25 5.94 -24.29
N SER A 30 -1.03 5.64 -23.88
CA SER A 30 -0.26 6.47 -22.97
C SER A 30 0.18 7.77 -23.64
N THR A 31 -0.29 8.92 -23.17
CA THR A 31 0.12 10.21 -23.71
C THR A 31 1.41 10.63 -23.03
N SER A 32 2.53 10.13 -23.54
CA SER A 32 3.89 10.34 -23.00
C SER A 32 4.34 11.81 -22.85
N THR A 33 3.53 12.78 -23.32
CA THR A 33 3.58 14.17 -22.85
C THR A 33 2.17 14.76 -22.91
N LEU A 34 1.50 14.84 -21.76
CA LEU A 34 0.32 15.71 -21.63
C LEU A 34 0.71 17.13 -22.06
N PRO A 35 0.05 17.77 -23.05
CA PRO A 35 0.43 19.08 -23.57
C PRO A 35 0.54 20.17 -22.50
N ALA A 36 -0.17 19.99 -21.38
CA ALA A 36 -0.14 20.88 -20.23
C ALA A 36 1.23 20.93 -19.49
N TYR A 37 2.09 19.92 -19.69
CA TYR A 37 3.33 19.70 -18.94
C TYR A 37 4.59 19.67 -19.81
N THR A 38 4.47 19.79 -21.14
CA THR A 38 5.63 19.88 -22.05
C THR A 38 6.51 21.07 -21.71
N GLY A 39 7.79 20.83 -21.42
CA GLY A 39 8.79 21.87 -21.15
C GLY A 39 8.76 22.46 -19.73
N LYS A 40 7.98 21.91 -18.80
CA LYS A 40 7.94 22.37 -17.40
C LYS A 40 8.77 21.47 -16.48
N ALA A 41 9.62 22.06 -15.65
CA ALA A 41 10.23 21.36 -14.52
C ALA A 41 9.17 21.11 -13.45
N LEU A 42 8.77 19.85 -13.27
CA LEU A 42 7.77 19.44 -12.29
C LEU A 42 8.44 19.07 -10.96
N ASN A 43 7.87 19.57 -9.87
CA ASN A 43 8.17 19.07 -8.52
C ASN A 43 7.35 17.80 -8.23
N VAL A 44 7.56 17.19 -7.07
CA VAL A 44 6.90 15.94 -6.67
C VAL A 44 5.37 16.02 -6.74
N LEU A 45 4.78 17.17 -6.40
CA LEU A 45 3.34 17.40 -6.46
C LEU A 45 2.82 17.46 -7.90
N GLY A 46 3.50 18.20 -8.79
CA GLY A 46 3.14 18.25 -10.21
C GLY A 46 3.38 16.91 -10.92
N GLY A 47 4.43 16.19 -10.52
CA GLY A 47 4.69 14.82 -10.97
C GLY A 47 3.57 13.87 -10.56
N TYR A 48 3.08 13.95 -9.31
CA TYR A 48 1.97 13.13 -8.83
C TYR A 48 0.71 13.30 -9.69
N VAL A 49 0.29 14.54 -9.97
CA VAL A 49 -0.88 14.80 -10.82
C VAL A 49 -0.70 14.23 -12.23
N THR A 50 0.51 14.35 -12.78
CA THR A 50 0.84 13.82 -14.11
C THR A 50 0.77 12.29 -14.13
N VAL A 51 1.33 11.63 -13.10
CA VAL A 51 1.30 10.17 -12.96
C VAL A 51 -0.13 9.65 -12.77
N CYS A 52 -0.96 10.33 -11.98
CA CYS A 52 -2.36 9.94 -11.80
C CYS A 52 -3.23 10.19 -13.05
N ALA A 53 -2.85 11.14 -13.91
CA ALA A 53 -3.53 11.40 -15.18
C ALA A 53 -3.16 10.39 -16.28
N GLU A 54 -1.99 9.76 -16.15
CA GLU A 54 -1.50 8.75 -17.08
C GLU A 54 -2.13 7.37 -16.77
N PRO A 55 -2.73 6.66 -17.73
CA PRO A 55 -3.42 5.39 -17.47
C PRO A 55 -2.56 4.34 -16.74
N TRP A 56 -1.29 4.19 -17.13
CA TRP A 56 -0.33 3.30 -16.47
C TRP A 56 0.17 3.82 -15.11
N GLY A 57 0.30 5.14 -14.98
CA GLY A 57 0.67 5.75 -13.70
C GLY A 57 -0.43 5.57 -12.66
N LEU A 58 -1.70 5.71 -13.07
CA LEU A 58 -2.86 5.42 -12.22
C LEU A 58 -2.89 3.94 -11.80
N ALA A 59 -2.67 3.00 -12.73
CA ALA A 59 -2.58 1.56 -12.42
C ALA A 59 -1.52 1.27 -11.34
N THR A 60 -0.34 1.87 -11.50
CA THR A 60 0.77 1.70 -10.55
C THR A 60 0.45 2.31 -9.18
N MET A 61 -0.27 3.44 -9.13
CA MET A 61 -0.74 4.01 -7.86
C MET A 61 -1.70 3.05 -7.16
N PHE A 62 -2.68 2.50 -7.88
CA PHE A 62 -3.59 1.51 -7.31
C PHE A 62 -2.81 0.29 -6.76
N ASP A 63 -1.80 -0.21 -7.47
CA ASP A 63 -0.97 -1.33 -7.02
C ASP A 63 -0.27 -1.01 -5.69
N ALA A 64 0.34 0.17 -5.61
CA ALA A 64 1.03 0.61 -4.41
C ALA A 64 0.08 0.72 -3.21
N TYR A 65 -1.06 1.41 -3.36
CA TYR A 65 -1.98 1.66 -2.25
C TYR A 65 -2.73 0.41 -1.80
N PHE A 66 -3.14 -0.47 -2.71
CA PHE A 66 -3.71 -1.76 -2.31
C PHE A 66 -2.66 -2.66 -1.66
N GLY A 67 -1.40 -2.60 -2.09
CA GLY A 67 -0.28 -3.24 -1.41
C GLY A 67 -0.09 -2.72 0.02
N PHE A 68 -0.10 -1.40 0.22
CA PHE A 68 -0.01 -0.79 1.55
C PHE A 68 -1.18 -1.16 2.44
N LEU A 69 -2.39 -1.24 1.89
CA LEU A 69 -3.58 -1.65 2.62
C LEU A 69 -3.55 -3.14 2.99
N ALA A 70 -3.05 -4.01 2.10
CA ALA A 70 -2.82 -5.42 2.40
C ALA A 70 -1.77 -5.61 3.50
N PHE A 71 -0.67 -4.85 3.44
CA PHE A 71 0.33 -4.84 4.51
C PHE A 71 -0.24 -4.30 5.82
N TRP A 72 -1.08 -3.27 5.76
CA TRP A 72 -1.77 -2.76 6.92
C TRP A 72 -2.71 -3.81 7.54
N LEU A 73 -3.42 -4.62 6.76
CA LEU A 73 -4.24 -5.71 7.30
C LEU A 73 -3.39 -6.72 8.11
N TYR A 74 -2.18 -7.01 7.64
CA TYR A 74 -1.20 -7.81 8.38
C TYR A 74 -0.77 -7.12 9.69
N VAL A 75 -0.40 -5.84 9.64
CA VAL A 75 -0.07 -5.06 10.84
C VAL A 75 -1.25 -4.98 11.81
N ALA A 76 -2.47 -4.80 11.30
CA ALA A 76 -3.69 -4.74 12.10
C ALA A 76 -4.02 -6.06 12.79
N TRP A 77 -3.65 -7.20 12.18
CA TRP A 77 -3.75 -8.51 12.82
C TRP A 77 -2.68 -8.71 13.90
N ARG A 78 -1.45 -8.25 13.64
CA ARG A 78 -0.29 -8.39 14.54
C ARG A 78 -0.41 -7.48 15.77
N GLU A 79 -0.83 -6.23 15.58
CA GLU A 79 -1.05 -5.23 16.64
C GLU A 79 -2.37 -5.47 17.37
N ARG A 80 -2.35 -5.43 18.70
CA ARG A 80 -3.55 -5.58 19.54
C ARG A 80 -4.29 -4.27 19.80
N THR A 81 -3.59 -3.14 19.91
CA THR A 81 -4.18 -1.86 20.30
C THR A 81 -4.74 -1.11 19.10
N VAL A 82 -5.95 -0.55 19.23
CA VAL A 82 -6.60 0.21 18.15
C VAL A 82 -5.79 1.44 17.76
N THR A 83 -5.13 2.09 18.72
CA THR A 83 -4.26 3.24 18.48
C THR A 83 -3.06 2.89 17.60
N ALA A 84 -2.38 1.77 17.85
CA ALA A 84 -1.27 1.34 17.00
C ALA A 84 -1.75 0.99 15.59
N ARG A 85 -2.92 0.33 15.46
CA ARG A 85 -3.51 0.03 14.14
C ARG A 85 -3.79 1.28 13.33
N LEU A 86 -4.39 2.29 13.94
CA LEU A 86 -4.68 3.57 13.28
C LEU A 86 -3.41 4.37 12.98
N GLY A 87 -2.44 4.38 13.92
CA GLY A 87 -1.15 5.04 13.70
C GLY A 87 -0.40 4.45 12.50
N TRP A 88 -0.32 3.12 12.43
CA TRP A 88 0.32 2.43 11.30
C TRP A 88 -0.47 2.57 9.99
N PHE A 89 -1.80 2.65 10.05
CA PHE A 89 -2.62 2.94 8.86
C PHE A 89 -2.19 4.28 8.23
N VAL A 90 -2.17 5.34 9.03
CA VAL A 90 -1.81 6.68 8.57
C VAL A 90 -0.36 6.71 8.08
N ALA A 91 0.56 6.07 8.81
CA ALA A 91 1.96 6.00 8.41
C ALA A 91 2.15 5.28 7.06
N LEU A 92 1.46 4.15 6.83
CA LEU A 92 1.56 3.40 5.58
C LEU A 92 0.95 4.14 4.39
N MET A 93 -0.18 4.83 4.59
CA MET A 93 -0.84 5.58 3.52
C MET A 93 -0.07 6.85 3.14
N LEU A 94 0.61 7.51 4.08
CA LEU A 94 1.35 8.75 3.82
C LEU A 94 2.80 8.52 3.41
N LEU A 95 3.47 7.57 4.06
CA LEU A 95 4.91 7.35 3.90
C LEU A 95 5.24 6.14 3.02
N GLY A 96 4.26 5.27 2.76
CA GLY A 96 4.41 4.08 1.92
C GLY A 96 5.54 3.18 2.43
N ASN A 97 6.53 2.93 1.57
CA ASN A 97 7.60 1.97 1.84
C ASN A 97 8.52 2.37 3.00
N PHE A 98 8.66 3.66 3.31
CA PHE A 98 9.41 4.09 4.50
C PHE A 98 8.78 3.59 5.79
N ALA A 99 7.44 3.60 5.87
CA ALA A 99 6.72 3.07 7.02
C ALA A 99 6.86 1.54 7.11
N ILE A 100 6.87 0.84 5.97
CA ILE A 100 7.12 -0.61 5.92
C ILE A 100 8.51 -0.94 6.46
N ALA A 101 9.54 -0.25 5.98
CA ALA A 101 10.92 -0.45 6.43
C ALA A 101 11.09 -0.12 7.93
N ALA A 102 10.51 0.99 8.39
CA ALA A 102 10.52 1.36 9.80
C ALA A 102 9.82 0.30 10.66
N TYR A 103 8.66 -0.20 10.22
CA TYR A 103 7.94 -1.28 10.90
C TYR A 103 8.80 -2.55 11.00
N ALA A 104 9.42 -2.97 9.90
CA ALA A 104 10.29 -4.14 9.87
C ALA A 104 11.49 -4.00 10.82
N LEU A 105 12.14 -2.83 10.85
CA LEU A 105 13.23 -2.55 11.78
C LEU A 105 12.78 -2.55 13.25
N LEU A 106 11.58 -2.06 13.55
CA LEU A 106 11.00 -2.14 14.89
C LEU A 106 10.73 -3.60 15.29
N CYS A 107 10.24 -4.43 14.37
CA CYS A 107 10.06 -5.87 14.61
C CYS A 107 11.38 -6.55 14.93
N LEU A 108 12.43 -6.24 14.15
CA LEU A 108 13.77 -6.79 14.35
C LEU A 108 14.36 -6.38 15.70
N ARG A 109 14.17 -5.12 16.13
CA ARG A 109 14.63 -4.66 17.44
C ARG A 109 13.87 -5.29 18.61
N ALA A 110 12.59 -5.59 18.42
CA ALA A 110 11.75 -6.17 19.46
C ALA A 110 11.97 -7.68 19.64
N SER A 111 12.48 -8.37 18.63
CA SER A 111 12.75 -9.81 18.67
C SER A 111 14.16 -10.10 19.14
N THR A 112 14.30 -11.03 20.09
CA THR A 112 15.59 -11.62 20.49
C THR A 112 15.96 -12.83 19.61
N SER A 113 15.00 -13.38 18.87
CA SER A 113 15.23 -14.52 17.98
C SER A 113 15.77 -14.07 16.62
N ALA A 114 16.75 -14.81 16.08
CA ALA A 114 17.27 -14.65 14.73
C ALA A 114 16.37 -15.29 13.65
N ASP A 115 15.34 -16.05 14.05
CA ASP A 115 14.42 -16.71 13.12
C ASP A 115 13.43 -15.69 12.53
N PRO A 116 13.40 -15.50 11.19
CA PRO A 116 12.45 -14.61 10.52
C PRO A 116 10.99 -14.93 10.86
N ALA A 117 10.66 -16.21 11.05
CA ALA A 117 9.29 -16.58 11.38
C ALA A 117 8.91 -16.09 12.78
N ALA A 118 9.84 -16.22 13.73
CA ALA A 118 9.69 -15.69 15.07
C ALA A 118 9.63 -14.14 15.10
N ILE A 119 10.37 -13.46 14.21
CA ILE A 119 10.40 -11.98 14.16
C ILE A 119 9.08 -11.42 13.61
N PHE A 120 8.60 -11.95 12.48
CA PHE A 120 7.47 -11.35 11.76
C PHE A 120 6.13 -11.98 12.17
N PHE A 121 6.04 -13.30 12.27
CA PHE A 121 4.75 -13.98 12.45
C PHE A 121 4.36 -14.21 13.90
N THR A 122 5.19 -13.83 14.88
CA THR A 122 4.77 -13.84 16.28
C THR A 122 3.81 -12.68 16.55
N ARG A 123 2.67 -13.02 17.14
CA ARG A 123 1.72 -12.01 17.61
C ARG A 123 2.30 -11.37 18.86
N GLN A 124 2.36 -10.04 18.89
CA GLN A 124 2.91 -9.33 20.04
C GLN A 124 2.10 -9.65 21.30
N PRO A 125 2.74 -9.94 22.46
CA PRO A 125 2.02 -10.14 23.71
C PRO A 125 1.19 -8.90 24.02
N ALA A 126 0.01 -9.08 24.63
CA ALA A 126 -0.75 -7.94 25.13
C ALA A 126 0.09 -7.32 26.24
N ALA A 127 0.49 -6.05 26.07
CA ALA A 127 1.01 -5.24 27.15
C ALA A 127 -0.13 -4.84 28.10
#